data_AF-A0A535DBC7-F1
#
_entry.id   AF-A0A535DBC7-F1
#
_cell.length_a   1.000
_cell.length_b   1.000
_cell.length_c   1.000
_cell.angle_alpha   90.00
_cell.angle_beta   90.00
_cell.angle_gamma   90.00
#
_symmetry.space_group_name_H-M   'P 1'
#
loop_
_entity.id
_entity.type
_entity.pdbx_description
1 polymer ?
#
loop_
_entity_poly.entity_id
_entity_poly.type
_entity_poly.pdbx_seq_one_letter_code
_entity_poly.pdbx_strand_id
1 'polypeptide(L)'
;MHSELRTRFDYDDIWGTVLNRFCAQAAVGHPLTVYGKGGQTRGLLDIRDTVRCVELAALNPPDRGEFRVFNQFTEQFSVEQLADRVRAARRAHGLETSIDHLPNPRTEMETHYYNAKHQRLLDLGLVPHSLQDSLIDRVIGLVERYKKRIKPELFAPRVDWRFGGGGKIAAPSKRSLHVATAPSISARG
;
A
#
# COMPACT_ATOMS: atom_id res chain seq x y z
N MET A 1 -20.45 14.11 2.84
CA MET A 1 -19.17 14.77 3.17
C MET A 1 -18.68 15.52 1.92
N HIS A 2 -18.05 16.70 2.07
CA HIS A 2 -17.71 17.58 0.94
C HIS A 2 -16.44 17.13 0.19
N SER A 3 -16.35 17.47 -1.10
CA SER A 3 -15.26 17.02 -1.98
C SER A 3 -13.90 17.68 -1.67
N GLU A 4 -13.90 18.81 -0.96
CA GLU A 4 -12.69 19.52 -0.51
C GLU A 4 -12.06 18.90 0.75
N LEU A 5 -12.77 18.01 1.44
CA LEU A 5 -12.25 17.30 2.62
C LEU A 5 -11.55 15.98 2.26
N ARG A 6 -11.32 15.73 0.96
CA ARG A 6 -10.65 14.51 0.50
C ARG A 6 -9.17 14.54 0.93
N THR A 7 -8.74 13.47 1.59
CA THR A 7 -7.32 13.26 1.90
C THR A 7 -6.52 12.95 0.63
N ARG A 8 -5.19 13.12 0.71
CA ARG A 8 -4.25 12.77 -0.37
C ARG A 8 -4.12 11.25 -0.52
N PHE A 9 -3.73 10.81 -1.71
CA PHE A 9 -3.42 9.42 -2.02
C PHE A 9 -2.14 9.38 -2.85
N ASP A 10 -1.05 8.95 -2.21
CA ASP A 10 0.28 8.93 -2.82
C ASP A 10 0.58 7.56 -3.45
N TYR A 11 1.15 7.58 -4.65
CA TYR A 11 1.44 6.39 -5.44
C TYR A 11 2.84 6.37 -6.06
N ASP A 12 3.60 7.45 -5.92
CA ASP A 12 4.97 7.54 -6.42
C ASP A 12 5.95 6.70 -5.59
N ASP A 13 7.16 6.54 -6.08
CA ASP A 13 8.20 5.74 -5.43
C ASP A 13 8.77 6.34 -4.13
N ILE A 14 8.51 7.62 -3.84
CA ILE A 14 9.04 8.33 -2.68
C ILE A 14 8.03 8.32 -1.52
N TRP A 15 6.81 8.78 -1.76
CA TRP A 15 5.76 8.89 -0.73
C TRP A 15 4.74 7.76 -0.77
N GLY A 16 4.58 7.10 -1.92
CA GLY A 16 3.66 6.00 -2.09
C GLY A 16 4.10 4.76 -1.32
N THR A 17 3.20 4.22 -0.50
CA THR A 17 3.41 2.97 0.24
C THR A 17 2.89 1.76 -0.55
N VAL A 18 3.35 0.57 -0.18
CA VAL A 18 3.22 -0.67 -0.98
C VAL A 18 1.80 -0.93 -1.50
N LEU A 19 0.79 -1.01 -0.63
CA LEU A 19 -0.57 -1.36 -1.04
C LEU A 19 -1.22 -0.25 -1.87
N ASN A 20 -1.04 1.02 -1.48
CA ASN A 20 -1.58 2.16 -2.22
C ASN A 20 -1.01 2.23 -3.64
N ARG A 21 0.31 2.02 -3.76
CA ARG A 21 1.00 1.99 -5.04
C ARG A 21 0.57 0.80 -5.90
N PHE A 22 0.36 -0.38 -5.32
CA PHE A 22 -0.17 -1.54 -6.05
C PHE A 22 -1.59 -1.28 -6.56
N CYS A 23 -2.47 -0.70 -5.76
CA CYS A 23 -3.81 -0.32 -6.23
C CYS A 23 -3.75 0.69 -7.38
N ALA A 24 -2.84 1.66 -7.33
CA ALA A 24 -2.64 2.62 -8.41
C ALA A 24 -2.08 1.99 -9.69
N GLN A 25 -1.10 1.08 -9.55
CA GLN A 25 -0.54 0.32 -10.67
C GLN A 25 -1.62 -0.54 -11.34
N ALA A 26 -2.39 -1.29 -10.54
CA ALA A 26 -3.50 -2.10 -11.01
C ALA A 26 -4.57 -1.27 -11.75
N ALA A 27 -4.95 -0.10 -11.22
CA ALA A 27 -5.94 0.79 -11.83
C ALA A 27 -5.58 1.28 -13.24
N VAL A 28 -4.28 1.34 -13.57
CA VAL A 28 -3.79 1.73 -14.91
C VAL A 28 -3.24 0.55 -15.72
N GLY A 29 -3.38 -0.69 -15.22
CA GLY A 29 -2.86 -1.88 -15.89
C GLY A 29 -1.33 -1.97 -15.91
N HIS A 30 -0.64 -1.27 -15.00
CA HIS A 30 0.80 -1.38 -14.82
C HIS A 30 1.13 -2.62 -13.96
N PRO A 31 2.21 -3.37 -14.25
CA PRO A 31 2.66 -4.45 -13.39
C PRO A 31 2.86 -4.03 -11.92
N LEU A 32 2.54 -4.89 -10.97
CA LEU A 32 2.78 -4.62 -9.56
C LEU A 32 4.29 -4.70 -9.28
N THR A 33 4.90 -3.62 -8.81
CA THR A 33 6.37 -3.57 -8.66
C THR A 33 6.81 -4.04 -7.27
N VAL A 34 7.14 -5.33 -7.20
CA VAL A 34 7.72 -5.99 -6.01
C VAL A 34 9.21 -5.73 -5.98
N TYR A 35 9.76 -5.31 -4.85
CA TYR A 35 11.20 -5.07 -4.71
C TYR A 35 11.88 -6.33 -4.19
N GLY A 36 12.89 -6.82 -4.93
CA GLY A 36 13.59 -8.05 -4.58
C GLY A 36 12.65 -9.26 -4.61
N LYS A 37 12.79 -10.17 -3.64
CA LYS A 37 11.97 -11.39 -3.52
C LYS A 37 10.53 -11.17 -3.01
N GLY A 38 10.19 -9.99 -2.48
CA GLY A 38 8.84 -9.71 -1.97
C GLY A 38 8.50 -10.27 -0.58
N GLY A 39 9.43 -10.93 0.11
CA GLY A 39 9.21 -11.51 1.44
C GLY A 39 9.34 -10.52 2.61
N GLN A 40 9.58 -9.23 2.34
CA GLN A 40 9.59 -8.19 3.37
C GLN A 40 8.22 -8.12 4.04
N THR A 41 8.14 -8.42 5.33
CA THR A 41 6.87 -8.47 6.08
C THR A 41 6.75 -7.28 7.01
N ARG A 42 5.60 -6.59 6.99
CA ARG A 42 5.33 -5.41 7.82
C ARG A 42 3.91 -5.44 8.38
N GLY A 43 3.72 -4.74 9.50
CA GLY A 43 2.38 -4.40 10.00
C GLY A 43 1.70 -3.35 9.13
N LEU A 44 0.43 -3.57 8.79
CA LEU A 44 -0.44 -2.63 8.08
C LEU A 44 -1.68 -2.33 8.92
N LEU A 45 -2.31 -1.19 8.64
CA LEU A 45 -3.62 -0.81 9.16
C LEU A 45 -4.38 0.07 8.16
N ASP A 46 -5.70 0.11 8.29
CA ASP A 46 -6.54 1.04 7.56
C ASP A 46 -6.38 2.46 8.15
N ILE A 47 -6.48 3.50 7.30
CA ILE A 47 -6.44 4.89 7.75
C ILE A 47 -7.55 5.23 8.76
N ARG A 48 -8.69 4.52 8.70
CA ARG A 48 -9.77 4.61 9.69
C ARG A 48 -9.31 4.15 11.08
N ASP A 49 -8.46 3.12 11.13
CA ASP A 49 -7.89 2.65 12.39
C ASP A 49 -6.81 3.60 12.89
N THR A 50 -6.07 4.29 12.01
CA THR A 50 -5.10 5.31 12.41
C THR A 50 -5.74 6.40 13.25
N VAL A 51 -6.85 6.99 12.77
CA VAL A 51 -7.55 8.05 13.53
C VAL A 51 -8.12 7.51 14.85
N ARG A 52 -8.65 6.29 14.85
CA ARG A 52 -9.18 5.65 16.05
C ARG A 52 -8.09 5.35 17.08
N CYS A 53 -6.91 4.90 16.65
CA CYS A 53 -5.79 4.63 17.56
C CYS A 53 -5.30 5.92 18.24
N VAL A 54 -5.22 7.02 17.50
CA VAL A 54 -4.84 8.34 18.06
C VAL A 54 -5.88 8.82 19.06
N GLU A 55 -7.17 8.71 18.72
CA GLU A 55 -8.27 9.02 19.63
C GLU A 55 -8.19 8.19 20.92
N LEU A 56 -8.02 6.87 20.82
CA LEU A 56 -7.89 5.98 21.97
C LEU A 56 -6.69 6.33 22.86
N ALA A 57 -5.54 6.64 22.26
CA ALA A 57 -4.35 7.04 23.01
C ALA A 57 -4.54 8.38 23.74
N ALA A 58 -5.28 9.32 23.15
CA ALA A 58 -5.59 10.61 23.73
C ALA A 58 -6.64 10.51 24.86
N LEU A 59 -7.67 9.68 24.69
CA LEU A 59 -8.73 9.48 25.69
C LEU A 59 -8.29 8.64 26.89
N ASN A 60 -7.21 7.88 26.75
CA ASN A 60 -6.63 7.08 27.82
C ASN A 60 -5.18 7.53 28.04
N PRO A 61 -4.91 8.72 28.62
CA PRO A 61 -3.55 9.23 28.76
C PRO A 61 -2.68 8.35 29.67
N PRO A 62 -1.34 8.37 29.53
CA PRO A 62 -0.44 7.68 30.46
C PRO A 62 -0.46 8.35 31.84
N ASP A 63 -0.05 7.60 32.86
CA ASP A 63 0.18 8.16 34.18
C ASP A 63 1.37 9.14 34.17
N ARG A 64 1.43 10.02 35.18
CA ARG A 64 2.53 10.98 35.29
C ARG A 64 3.87 10.24 35.39
N GLY A 65 4.76 10.50 34.44
CA GLY A 65 6.08 9.87 34.37
C GLY A 65 6.11 8.54 33.62
N GLU A 66 4.97 8.04 33.14
CA GLU A 66 4.90 6.85 32.32
C GLU A 66 5.16 7.17 30.83
N PHE A 67 6.02 6.38 30.20
CA PHE A 67 6.23 6.41 28.75
C PHE A 67 5.67 5.13 28.11
N ARG A 68 4.51 5.25 27.46
CA ARG A 68 3.88 4.13 26.77
C ARG A 68 4.35 4.03 25.32
N VAL A 69 4.54 2.78 24.89
CA VAL A 69 4.85 2.44 23.50
C VAL A 69 3.75 1.52 22.98
N PHE A 70 3.19 1.86 21.82
CA PHE A 70 2.20 1.05 21.12
C PHE A 70 2.73 0.67 19.74
N ASN A 71 2.68 -0.63 19.42
CA ASN A 71 2.87 -1.09 18.06
C ASN A 71 1.54 -0.93 17.32
N GLN A 72 1.43 0.13 16.53
CA GLN A 72 0.19 0.50 15.86
C GLN A 72 0.08 -0.13 14.47
N PHE A 73 -0.49 -1.32 14.41
CA PHE A 73 -0.95 -1.99 13.19
C PHE A 73 -2.00 -3.04 13.57
N THR A 74 -2.74 -3.57 12.60
CA THR A 74 -3.82 -4.56 12.83
C THR A 74 -3.51 -5.93 12.23
N GLU A 75 -2.77 -5.97 11.13
CA GLU A 75 -2.43 -7.21 10.41
C GLU A 75 -1.00 -7.16 9.88
N GLN A 76 -0.40 -8.31 9.57
CA GLN A 76 0.94 -8.40 9.00
C GLN A 76 0.85 -9.04 7.62
N PHE A 77 1.49 -8.43 6.63
CA PHE A 77 1.56 -8.94 5.27
C PHE A 77 2.97 -8.82 4.71
N SER A 78 3.38 -9.82 3.92
CA SER A 78 4.52 -9.67 3.01
C SER A 78 4.15 -8.84 1.80
N VAL A 79 5.15 -8.27 1.12
CA VAL A 79 4.93 -7.55 -0.15
C VAL A 79 4.30 -8.48 -1.20
N GLU A 80 4.74 -9.73 -1.27
CA GLU A 80 4.19 -10.76 -2.17
C GLU A 80 2.70 -11.02 -1.89
N GLN A 81 2.33 -11.19 -0.62
CA GLN A 81 0.93 -11.40 -0.23
C GLN A 81 0.05 -10.23 -0.64
N LEU A 82 0.53 -8.99 -0.50
CA LEU A 82 -0.22 -7.81 -0.96
C LEU A 82 -0.37 -7.78 -2.48
N ALA A 83 0.68 -8.13 -3.22
CA ALA A 83 0.64 -8.20 -4.68
C ALA A 83 -0.37 -9.27 -5.15
N ASP A 84 -0.38 -10.44 -4.51
CA ASP A 84 -1.32 -11.52 -4.78
C ASP A 84 -2.76 -11.12 -4.53
N ARG A 85 -3.03 -10.41 -3.43
CA ARG A 85 -4.38 -9.94 -3.10
C ARG A 85 -4.88 -8.90 -4.11
N VAL A 86 -4.03 -7.96 -4.51
CA VAL A 86 -4.38 -6.97 -5.56
C VAL A 86 -4.61 -7.65 -6.92
N ARG A 87 -3.77 -8.63 -7.27
CA ARG A 87 -3.96 -9.45 -8.47
C ARG A 87 -5.27 -10.24 -8.43
N ALA A 88 -5.61 -10.84 -7.29
CA ALA A 88 -6.85 -11.59 -7.11
C ALA A 88 -8.09 -10.69 -7.23
N ALA A 89 -8.07 -9.51 -6.61
CA ALA A 89 -9.10 -8.47 -6.73
C ALA A 89 -9.35 -8.09 -8.20
N ARG A 90 -8.29 -7.82 -8.96
CA ARG A 90 -8.38 -7.53 -10.41
C ARG A 90 -8.92 -8.71 -11.21
N ARG A 91 -8.43 -9.93 -10.94
CA ARG A 91 -8.86 -11.16 -11.61
C ARG A 91 -10.35 -11.47 -11.38
N ALA A 92 -10.90 -11.13 -10.21
CA ALA A 92 -12.33 -11.26 -9.94
C ALA A 92 -13.21 -10.44 -10.89
N HIS A 93 -12.64 -9.42 -11.54
CA HIS A 93 -13.28 -8.59 -12.56
C HIS A 93 -12.85 -8.94 -14.00
N GLY A 94 -12.17 -10.08 -14.20
CA GLY A 94 -11.65 -10.49 -15.52
C GLY A 94 -10.50 -9.61 -16.02
N LEU A 95 -9.85 -8.88 -15.11
CA LEU A 95 -8.73 -7.99 -15.43
C LEU A 95 -7.45 -8.66 -14.97
N GLU A 96 -6.60 -9.05 -15.92
CA GLU A 96 -5.29 -9.59 -15.60
C GLU A 96 -4.41 -8.52 -14.91
N THR A 97 -3.41 -8.95 -14.15
CA THR A 97 -2.41 -8.07 -13.54
C THR A 97 -1.14 -8.86 -13.31
N SER A 98 -0.04 -8.44 -13.94
CA SER A 98 1.27 -9.07 -13.75
C SER A 98 1.97 -8.52 -12.50
N ILE A 99 2.88 -9.32 -11.96
CA ILE A 99 3.76 -8.95 -10.84
C ILE A 99 5.18 -8.95 -11.39
N ASP A 100 5.88 -7.82 -11.25
CA ASP A 100 7.25 -7.65 -11.69
C ASP A 100 8.17 -7.48 -10.49
N HIS A 101 9.16 -8.35 -10.39
CA HIS A 101 10.23 -8.24 -9.39
C HIS A 101 11.33 -7.31 -9.93
N LEU A 102 11.53 -6.20 -9.25
CA LEU A 102 12.57 -5.21 -9.54
C LEU A 102 13.78 -5.43 -8.63
N PRO A 103 14.99 -5.03 -9.07
CA PRO A 103 16.13 -4.90 -8.16
C PRO A 103 15.75 -4.03 -6.96
N ASN A 104 15.98 -4.55 -5.75
CA ASN A 104 15.60 -3.84 -4.53
C ASN A 104 16.45 -2.57 -4.38
N PRO A 105 15.85 -1.37 -4.38
CA PRO A 105 16.60 -0.13 -4.20
C PRO A 105 16.98 0.13 -2.73
N ARG A 106 16.49 -0.69 -1.80
CA ARG A 106 16.72 -0.58 -0.36
C ARG A 106 17.68 -1.65 0.12
N THR A 107 18.41 -1.35 1.19
CA THR A 107 19.19 -2.35 1.93
C THR A 107 18.35 -2.92 3.06
N GLU A 108 17.63 -4.01 2.79
CA GLU A 108 16.78 -4.70 3.77
C GLU A 108 16.72 -6.21 3.54
N MET A 109 16.33 -6.97 4.56
CA MET A 109 16.12 -8.41 4.43
C MET A 109 14.86 -8.69 3.61
N GLU A 110 15.01 -9.39 2.50
CA GLU A 110 13.89 -9.79 1.62
C GLU A 110 13.16 -11.05 2.10
N THR A 111 13.66 -11.68 3.16
CA THR A 111 13.04 -12.80 3.87
C THR A 111 13.53 -12.75 5.30
N HIS A 112 12.63 -12.67 6.26
CA HIS A 112 12.97 -12.59 7.68
C HIS A 112 11.82 -13.10 8.54
N TYR A 113 12.13 -13.54 9.76
CA TYR A 113 11.09 -13.79 10.75
C TYR A 113 10.41 -12.47 11.13
N TYR A 114 9.08 -12.50 11.27
CA TYR A 114 8.31 -11.34 11.71
C TYR A 114 7.09 -11.82 12.50
N ASN A 115 7.02 -11.42 13.78
CA ASN A 115 5.91 -11.73 14.67
C ASN A 115 5.79 -10.62 15.73
N ALA A 116 5.41 -9.42 15.29
CA ALA A 116 5.31 -8.26 16.16
C ALA A 116 4.01 -8.32 17.01
N LYS A 117 4.12 -8.07 18.32
CA LYS A 117 2.96 -7.96 19.22
C LYS A 117 2.29 -6.60 19.07
N HIS A 118 0.96 -6.53 19.07
CA HIS A 118 0.18 -5.28 18.87
C HIS A 118 -1.06 -5.19 19.78
N GLN A 119 -1.04 -5.88 20.92
CA GLN A 119 -2.19 -6.07 21.79
C GLN A 119 -2.69 -4.80 22.50
N ARG A 120 -1.79 -3.86 22.87
CA ARG A 120 -2.13 -2.74 23.76
C ARG A 120 -3.26 -1.83 23.26
N LEU A 121 -3.38 -1.60 21.96
CA LEU A 121 -4.46 -0.79 21.40
C LEU A 121 -5.80 -1.56 21.38
N LEU A 122 -5.76 -2.88 21.20
CA LEU A 122 -6.93 -3.74 21.32
C LEU A 122 -7.44 -3.75 22.76
N ASP A 123 -6.53 -3.80 23.74
CA ASP A 123 -6.88 -3.73 25.17
C ASP A 123 -7.55 -2.40 25.55
N LEU A 124 -7.24 -1.31 24.83
CA LEU A 124 -7.90 -0.01 24.97
C LEU A 124 -9.24 0.08 24.22
N GLY A 125 -9.68 -0.99 23.56
CA GLY A 125 -10.97 -1.06 22.86
C GLY A 125 -10.91 -0.72 21.37
N LEU A 126 -9.76 -0.85 20.70
CA LEU A 126 -9.69 -0.80 19.24
C LEU A 126 -10.49 -1.95 18.63
N VAL A 127 -11.43 -1.62 17.75
CA VAL A 127 -12.12 -2.58 16.87
C VAL A 127 -11.55 -2.39 15.46
N PRO A 128 -10.66 -3.29 15.00
CA PRO A 128 -9.90 -3.07 13.78
C PRO A 128 -10.73 -3.28 12.51
N HIS A 129 -10.42 -2.51 11.47
CA HIS A 129 -10.88 -2.76 10.12
C HIS A 129 -9.87 -3.64 9.37
N SER A 130 -10.03 -4.97 9.47
CA SER A 130 -9.20 -5.90 8.71
C SER A 130 -9.26 -5.63 7.21
N LEU A 131 -8.16 -5.85 6.52
CA LEU A 131 -8.04 -5.73 5.08
C LEU A 131 -8.91 -6.79 4.43
N GLN A 132 -10.08 -6.40 3.95
CA GLN A 132 -11.00 -7.22 3.16
C GLN A 132 -10.70 -7.06 1.67
N ASP A 133 -10.93 -8.10 0.86
CA ASP A 133 -10.74 -7.99 -0.60
C ASP A 133 -11.65 -6.91 -1.20
N SER A 134 -12.88 -6.77 -0.68
CA SER A 134 -13.79 -5.68 -1.06
C SER A 134 -13.23 -4.28 -0.79
N LEU A 135 -12.32 -4.12 0.17
CA LEU A 135 -11.65 -2.83 0.41
C LEU A 135 -10.64 -2.55 -0.71
N ILE A 136 -9.88 -3.56 -1.13
CA ILE A 136 -8.93 -3.46 -2.24
C ILE A 136 -9.68 -3.06 -3.52
N ASP A 137 -10.79 -3.75 -3.84
CA ASP A 137 -11.64 -3.44 -5.00
C ASP A 137 -12.14 -1.99 -4.95
N ARG A 138 -12.65 -1.54 -3.79
CA ARG A 138 -13.12 -0.16 -3.63
C ARG A 138 -12.02 0.88 -3.82
N VAL A 139 -10.81 0.60 -3.34
CA VAL A 139 -9.66 1.50 -3.51
C VAL A 139 -9.23 1.54 -4.98
N ILE A 140 -9.10 0.40 -5.66
CA ILE A 140 -8.79 0.36 -7.09
C ILE A 140 -9.85 1.13 -7.88
N GLY A 141 -11.14 0.86 -7.66
CA GLY A 141 -12.23 1.57 -8.33
C GLY A 141 -12.25 3.09 -8.06
N LEU A 142 -11.91 3.51 -6.83
CA LEU A 142 -11.71 4.94 -6.51
C LEU A 142 -10.58 5.54 -7.35
N VAL A 143 -9.44 4.85 -7.45
CA VAL A 143 -8.27 5.31 -8.17
C VAL A 143 -8.52 5.34 -9.68
N GLU A 144 -9.26 4.36 -10.23
CA GLU A 144 -9.64 4.31 -11.64
C GLU A 144 -10.42 5.55 -12.09
N ARG A 145 -11.25 6.14 -11.20
CA ARG A 145 -11.94 7.42 -11.48
C ARG A 145 -10.98 8.59 -11.70
N TYR A 146 -9.77 8.51 -11.15
CA TYR A 146 -8.73 9.53 -11.28
C TYR A 146 -7.54 9.07 -12.14
N LYS A 147 -7.66 7.96 -12.88
CA LYS A 147 -6.53 7.33 -13.61
C LYS A 147 -5.81 8.26 -14.59
N LYS A 148 -6.51 9.25 -15.16
CA LYS A 148 -5.92 10.28 -16.03
C LYS A 148 -4.89 11.19 -15.32
N ARG A 149 -4.91 11.22 -13.99
CA ARG A 149 -3.96 11.99 -13.15
C ARG A 149 -2.77 11.15 -12.69
N ILE A 150 -2.77 9.85 -12.98
CA ILE A 150 -1.65 8.97 -12.67
C ILE A 150 -0.53 9.23 -13.68
N LYS A 151 0.69 9.32 -13.16
CA LYS A 151 1.94 9.44 -13.91
C LYS A 151 2.73 8.13 -13.76
N PRO A 152 2.59 7.16 -14.68
CA PRO A 152 3.22 5.84 -14.56
C PRO A 152 4.75 5.90 -14.41
N GLU A 153 5.39 6.95 -14.94
CA GLU A 153 6.82 7.21 -14.81
C GLU A 153 7.30 7.38 -13.35
N LEU A 154 6.37 7.62 -12.41
CA LEU A 154 6.66 7.76 -10.98
C LEU A 154 6.60 6.43 -10.21
N PHE A 155 6.24 5.31 -10.83
CA PHE A 155 6.16 4.01 -10.16
C PHE A 155 7.53 3.33 -9.97
N ALA A 156 8.47 3.60 -10.86
CA ALA A 156 9.80 3.02 -10.81
C ALA A 156 10.61 3.72 -9.69
N PRO A 157 11.32 2.97 -8.83
CA PRO A 157 12.16 3.57 -7.82
C PRO A 157 13.31 4.36 -8.44
N ARG A 158 13.58 5.55 -7.88
CA ARG A 158 14.61 6.49 -8.34
C ARG A 158 15.73 6.73 -7.34
N VAL A 159 15.61 6.21 -6.12
CA VAL A 159 16.60 6.39 -5.04
C VAL A 159 17.11 5.03 -4.59
N ASP A 160 18.41 4.78 -4.81
CA ASP A 160 19.10 3.59 -4.31
C ASP A 160 19.80 3.92 -2.99
N TRP A 161 19.48 3.22 -1.91
CA TRP A 161 20.03 3.48 -0.57
C TRP A 161 21.55 3.34 -0.50
N ARG A 162 22.16 2.56 -1.40
CA ARG A 162 23.62 2.38 -1.46
C ARG A 162 24.33 3.62 -2.01
N PHE A 163 23.63 4.44 -2.79
CA PHE A 163 24.21 5.54 -3.56
C PHE A 163 23.48 6.89 -3.38
N GLY A 164 22.38 6.91 -2.63
CA GLY A 164 21.50 8.08 -2.49
C GLY A 164 20.89 8.52 -3.83
N GLY A 165 20.71 9.83 -3.99
CA GLY A 165 20.12 10.43 -5.22
C GLY A 165 20.99 10.32 -6.48
N GLY A 166 22.23 9.84 -6.37
CA GLY A 166 23.12 9.59 -7.52
C GLY A 166 23.04 8.16 -8.07
N GLY A 167 22.28 7.27 -7.42
CA GLY A 167 22.16 5.86 -7.81
C GLY A 167 21.37 5.65 -9.09
N LYS A 168 21.93 4.89 -10.04
CA LYS A 168 21.17 4.40 -11.21
C LYS A 168 20.47 3.10 -10.82
N ILE A 169 19.14 3.11 -10.83
CA ILE A 169 18.35 1.88 -10.69
C ILE A 169 18.06 1.34 -12.09
N ALA A 170 18.28 0.03 -12.29
CA ALA A 170 17.99 -0.60 -13.56
C ALA A 170 16.51 -0.41 -13.91
N ALA A 171 16.24 0.02 -15.15
CA ALA A 171 14.88 0.19 -15.62
C ALA A 171 14.12 -1.15 -15.57
N PRO A 172 12.82 -1.14 -15.24
CA PRO A 172 11.99 -2.35 -15.34
C PRO A 172 12.08 -2.95 -16.74
N SER A 173 12.02 -4.29 -16.80
CA SER A 173 12.00 -5.05 -18.05
C SER A 173 10.89 -4.52 -18.97
N LYS A 174 11.20 -4.30 -20.27
CA LYS A 174 10.24 -3.83 -21.28
C LYS A 174 9.08 -4.81 -21.58
N ARG A 175 8.89 -5.86 -20.79
CA ARG A 175 7.73 -6.76 -20.88
C ARG A 175 6.50 -6.15 -20.21
N SER A 176 6.15 -4.91 -20.57
CA SER A 176 4.88 -4.32 -20.20
C SER A 176 3.79 -4.83 -21.15
N LEU A 177 3.24 -6.00 -20.82
CA LEU A 177 1.91 -6.36 -21.34
C LEU A 177 0.97 -5.24 -20.89
N HIS A 178 0.46 -4.44 -21.83
CA HIS A 178 -0.62 -3.51 -21.53
C HIS A 178 -1.83 -4.35 -21.14
N VAL A 179 -2.10 -4.43 -19.84
CA VAL A 179 -3.22 -5.22 -19.36
C VAL A 179 -4.49 -4.37 -19.41
N ALA A 180 -5.61 -5.01 -19.75
CA ALA A 180 -6.90 -4.35 -19.90
C ALA A 180 -7.22 -3.49 -18.65
N THR A 181 -7.64 -2.24 -18.89
CA THR A 181 -8.19 -1.38 -17.84
C THR A 181 -9.70 -1.51 -17.83
N ALA A 182 -10.34 -1.40 -16.66
CA ALA A 182 -11.79 -1.39 -16.60
C ALA A 182 -12.35 -0.26 -17.50
N PRO A 183 -13.46 -0.51 -18.22
CA PRO A 183 -14.15 0.54 -18.97
C PRO A 183 -14.48 1.69 -18.01
N SER A 184 -14.18 2.92 -18.43
CA SER A 184 -14.39 4.09 -17.59
C SER A 184 -15.86 4.17 -17.19
N ILE A 185 -16.14 4.07 -15.88
CA ILE A 185 -17.46 4.41 -15.35
C ILE A 185 -17.67 5.89 -15.67
N SER A 186 -18.66 6.22 -16.52
CA SER A 186 -18.99 7.61 -16.80
C SER A 186 -19.35 8.26 -15.48
N ALA A 187 -18.62 9.30 -15.08
CA ALA A 187 -18.97 10.10 -13.91
C ALA A 187 -20.35 10.69 -14.15
N ARG A 188 -21.39 10.12 -13.54
CA ARG A 188 -22.68 10.79 -13.38
C ARG A 188 -22.64 11.50 -12.03
N GLY A 189 -22.76 12.83 -12.07
CA GLY A 189 -23.14 13.71 -10.95
C GLY A 189 -22.09 13.92 -9.89
#